data_AF-A0A950DRU7-F1
#
_entry.id   AF-A0A950DRU7-F1
#
_cell.length_a   1.000
_cell.length_b   1.000
_cell.length_c   1.000
_cell.angle_alpha   90.00
_cell.angle_beta   90.00
_cell.angle_gamma   90.00
#
_symmetry.space_group_name_H-M   'P 1'
#
loop_
_entity.id
_entity.type
_entity.pdbx_description
1 polymer ?
#
loop_
_entity_poly.entity_id
_entity_poly.type
_entity_poly.pdbx_seq_one_letter_code
_entity_poly.pdbx_strand_id
1 'polypeptide(L)'
;MQTMTVNGTSPGPVLRFTEGDEADITVVNQLDQPTSIHWHGIPVAFAKDGTLSQAPIQPGSQYRYTFIAPQAGTYMYHAHYHEMEQDSIIGMIIVQPRSAAREPHYDLDVPLVISSFRWESGRNTEAKAILANAMMMSDMTPDPKADPKPGMGDAMERMDMVSYWGLNGKTFPATAPINVKLGQLVRIRFANVTNMTHPMHLHGHWFRWIAQDGAALAQPQAMNTIAVDPGRTIDIDFIANNPGVWPLHCHVVAHSVDNRDLMAGIVTVVRYEDYSLPTAMRNM
;
A
#
# COMPACT_ATOMS: atom_id res chain seq x y z
N MET A 1 -13.84 0.68 -17.82
CA MET A 1 -13.20 -0.65 -17.92
C MET A 1 -13.33 -1.34 -16.58
N GLN A 2 -13.52 -2.65 -16.57
CA GLN A 2 -13.68 -3.46 -15.37
C GLN A 2 -12.32 -3.75 -14.74
N THR A 3 -12.22 -3.67 -13.41
CA THR A 3 -11.01 -4.00 -12.66
C THR A 3 -10.63 -5.47 -12.87
N MET A 4 -9.40 -5.72 -13.33
CA MET A 4 -8.86 -7.07 -13.45
C MET A 4 -8.23 -7.47 -12.12
N THR A 5 -8.40 -8.73 -11.73
CA THR A 5 -8.03 -9.17 -10.39
C THR A 5 -7.17 -10.43 -10.43
N VAL A 6 -6.35 -10.60 -9.40
CA VAL A 6 -5.65 -11.86 -9.14
C VAL A 6 -6.37 -12.52 -7.97
N ASN A 7 -6.90 -13.72 -8.21
CA ASN A 7 -7.69 -14.48 -7.22
C ASN A 7 -8.87 -13.68 -6.62
N GLY A 8 -9.53 -12.85 -7.44
CA GLY A 8 -10.71 -12.08 -7.03
C GLY A 8 -10.44 -10.76 -6.32
N THR A 9 -9.17 -10.38 -6.15
CA THR A 9 -8.77 -9.12 -5.50
C THR A 9 -7.78 -8.30 -6.33
N SER A 10 -7.81 -6.98 -6.15
CA SER A 10 -6.79 -6.05 -6.63
C SER A 10 -6.48 -5.04 -5.50
N PRO A 11 -5.23 -4.97 -5.00
CA PRO A 11 -4.13 -5.87 -5.28
C PRO A 11 -4.45 -7.34 -4.98
N GLY A 12 -3.74 -8.24 -5.66
CA GLY A 12 -3.83 -9.67 -5.43
C GLY A 12 -3.20 -10.10 -4.10
N PRO A 13 -3.24 -11.41 -3.80
CA PRO A 13 -2.71 -11.95 -2.55
C PRO A 13 -1.21 -11.69 -2.41
N VAL A 14 -0.78 -11.42 -1.18
CA VAL A 14 0.65 -11.35 -0.87
C VAL A 14 1.26 -12.74 -0.95
N LEU A 15 2.22 -12.93 -1.85
CA LEU A 15 2.96 -14.19 -1.95
C LEU A 15 4.10 -14.18 -0.93
N ARG A 16 4.25 -15.28 -0.20
CA ARG A 16 5.29 -15.40 0.85
C ARG A 16 6.17 -16.61 0.58
N PHE A 17 7.48 -16.41 0.63
CA PHE A 17 8.49 -17.44 0.44
C PHE A 17 9.56 -17.35 1.52
N THR A 18 10.33 -18.42 1.71
CA THR A 18 11.60 -18.36 2.46
C THR A 18 12.76 -18.23 1.47
N GLU A 19 13.75 -17.41 1.79
CA GLU A 19 14.99 -17.27 1.01
C GLU A 19 15.58 -18.65 0.66
N GLY A 20 15.89 -18.85 -0.61
CA GLY A 20 16.47 -20.09 -1.14
C GLY A 20 15.47 -21.21 -1.44
N ASP A 21 14.19 -21.06 -1.09
CA ASP A 21 13.16 -22.03 -1.49
C ASP A 21 12.87 -21.91 -3.00
N GLU A 22 12.44 -23.00 -3.63
CA GLU A 22 11.92 -22.93 -5.00
C GLU A 22 10.46 -22.45 -4.98
N ALA A 23 10.23 -21.27 -5.52
CA ALA A 23 8.89 -20.78 -5.82
C ALA A 23 8.36 -21.51 -7.06
N ASP A 24 7.17 -22.10 -6.94
CA ASP A 24 6.46 -22.76 -8.03
C ASP A 24 5.06 -22.17 -8.15
N ILE A 25 4.85 -21.36 -9.18
CA ILE A 25 3.65 -20.54 -9.34
C ILE A 25 3.01 -20.87 -10.69
N THR A 26 1.78 -21.38 -10.67
CA THR A 26 0.99 -21.57 -11.88
C THR A 26 -0.01 -20.44 -12.03
N VAL A 27 0.12 -19.65 -13.09
CA VAL A 27 -0.83 -18.60 -13.45
C VAL A 27 -1.82 -19.18 -14.44
N VAL A 28 -3.10 -19.18 -14.09
CA VAL A 28 -4.21 -19.58 -14.97
C VAL A 28 -4.92 -18.32 -15.45
N ASN A 29 -4.88 -18.04 -16.75
CA ASN A 29 -5.49 -16.85 -17.30
C ASN A 29 -7.00 -17.07 -17.51
N GLN A 30 -7.82 -16.48 -16.64
CA GLN A 30 -9.29 -16.48 -16.74
C GLN A 30 -9.85 -15.20 -17.36
N LEU A 31 -8.99 -14.31 -17.87
CA LEU A 31 -9.39 -13.13 -18.62
C LEU A 31 -9.81 -13.54 -20.04
N ASP A 32 -10.53 -12.66 -20.71
CA ASP A 32 -10.89 -12.78 -22.13
C ASP A 32 -9.76 -12.30 -23.07
N GLN A 33 -8.64 -11.86 -22.51
CA GLN A 33 -7.47 -11.39 -23.24
C GLN A 33 -6.14 -11.96 -22.71
N PRO A 34 -5.05 -11.93 -23.52
CA PRO A 34 -3.75 -12.42 -23.07
C PRO A 34 -3.21 -11.62 -21.88
N THR A 35 -2.37 -12.28 -21.08
CA THR A 35 -1.67 -11.63 -19.96
C THR A 35 -0.27 -12.22 -19.76
N SER A 36 0.52 -11.64 -18.88
CA SER A 36 1.80 -12.16 -18.39
C SER A 36 2.06 -11.56 -17.02
N ILE A 37 2.80 -12.25 -16.14
CA ILE A 37 3.14 -11.73 -14.81
C ILE A 37 4.65 -11.54 -14.72
N HIS A 38 5.07 -10.31 -14.44
CA HIS A 38 6.45 -9.97 -14.13
C HIS A 38 6.71 -10.00 -12.63
N TRP A 39 7.90 -10.47 -12.24
CA TRP A 39 8.34 -10.64 -10.86
C TRP A 39 9.29 -9.49 -10.47
N HIS A 40 8.74 -8.31 -10.26
CA HIS A 40 9.48 -7.07 -10.06
C HIS A 40 10.46 -7.14 -8.89
N GLY A 41 11.76 -7.02 -9.21
CA GLY A 41 12.87 -7.06 -8.27
C GLY A 41 13.38 -8.48 -7.94
N ILE A 42 12.71 -9.53 -8.42
CA ILE A 42 13.19 -10.91 -8.27
C ILE A 42 14.20 -11.20 -9.40
N PRO A 43 15.44 -11.60 -9.09
CA PRO A 43 16.43 -12.00 -10.10
C PRO A 43 16.05 -13.37 -10.69
N VAL A 44 15.30 -13.37 -11.78
CA VAL A 44 14.93 -14.58 -12.51
C VAL A 44 15.68 -14.68 -13.84
N ALA A 45 15.82 -15.90 -14.37
CA ALA A 45 16.33 -16.10 -15.72
C ALA A 45 15.41 -15.39 -16.73
N PHE A 46 15.98 -14.79 -17.78
CA PHE A 46 15.22 -14.00 -18.76
C PHE A 46 13.93 -14.69 -19.18
N ALA A 47 13.97 -15.96 -19.63
CA ALA A 47 12.80 -16.73 -20.06
C ALA A 47 11.64 -16.85 -19.05
N LYS A 48 11.87 -16.53 -17.77
CA LYS A 48 10.89 -16.60 -16.67
C LYS A 48 10.53 -15.22 -16.10
N ASP A 49 11.02 -14.15 -16.71
CA ASP A 49 10.84 -12.77 -16.28
C ASP A 49 9.41 -12.25 -16.50
N GLY A 50 8.67 -12.88 -17.40
CA GLY A 50 7.27 -12.54 -17.65
C GLY A 50 7.07 -11.23 -18.42
N THR A 51 8.12 -10.72 -19.06
CA THR A 51 8.13 -9.49 -19.85
C THR A 51 8.09 -9.84 -21.35
N LEU A 52 8.99 -9.29 -22.17
CA LEU A 52 9.24 -9.72 -23.56
C LEU A 52 9.85 -11.13 -23.66
N SER A 53 10.10 -11.76 -22.51
CA SER A 53 10.83 -13.00 -22.40
C SER A 53 10.06 -14.27 -22.75
N GLN A 54 8.75 -14.17 -22.87
CA GLN A 54 7.87 -15.31 -23.13
C GLN A 54 6.69 -14.94 -24.01
N ALA A 55 6.07 -15.94 -24.62
CA ALA A 55 4.76 -15.76 -25.22
C ALA A 55 3.72 -15.40 -24.14
N PRO A 56 2.78 -14.49 -24.42
CA PRO A 56 1.68 -14.18 -23.50
C PRO A 56 0.86 -15.41 -23.16
N ILE A 57 0.38 -15.49 -21.91
CA ILE A 57 -0.55 -16.51 -21.43
C ILE A 57 -1.90 -16.22 -22.06
N GLN A 58 -2.31 -17.06 -23.01
CA GLN A 58 -3.58 -16.89 -23.74
C GLN A 58 -4.80 -17.10 -22.81
N PRO A 59 -5.97 -16.53 -23.14
CA PRO A 59 -7.23 -16.81 -22.45
C PRO A 59 -7.47 -18.31 -22.27
N GLY A 60 -7.89 -18.72 -21.07
CA GLY A 60 -8.15 -20.11 -20.71
C GLY A 60 -6.90 -21.01 -20.60
N SER A 61 -5.71 -20.49 -20.86
CA SER A 61 -4.45 -21.22 -20.75
C SER A 61 -3.75 -20.96 -19.41
N GLN A 62 -2.68 -21.72 -19.15
CA GLN A 62 -1.86 -21.54 -17.96
C GLN A 62 -0.37 -21.51 -18.28
N TYR A 63 0.41 -20.88 -17.41
CA TYR A 63 1.86 -20.88 -17.46
C TYR A 63 2.45 -21.10 -16.07
N ARG A 64 3.48 -21.93 -15.99
CA ARG A 64 4.16 -22.26 -14.72
C ARG A 64 5.49 -21.52 -14.63
N TYR A 65 5.61 -20.65 -13.64
CA TYR A 65 6.83 -19.95 -13.27
C TYR A 65 7.54 -20.69 -12.16
N THR A 66 8.86 -20.87 -12.31
CA THR A 66 9.71 -21.44 -11.25
C THR A 66 10.97 -20.63 -11.06
N PHE A 67 11.27 -20.22 -9.83
CA PHE A 67 12.51 -19.52 -9.52
C PHE A 67 12.93 -19.80 -8.08
N ILE A 68 14.23 -19.63 -7.79
CA ILE A 68 14.71 -19.67 -6.42
C ILE A 68 14.38 -18.33 -5.77
N ALA A 69 13.64 -18.35 -4.66
CA ALA A 69 13.35 -17.17 -3.87
C ALA A 69 14.68 -16.49 -3.48
N PRO A 70 14.84 -15.20 -3.81
CA PRO A 70 16.12 -14.52 -3.65
C PRO A 70 16.40 -14.23 -2.18
N GLN A 71 17.30 -13.29 -1.92
CA GLN A 71 17.51 -12.76 -0.59
C GLN A 71 16.21 -12.23 0.03
N ALA A 72 16.16 -12.25 1.37
CA ALA A 72 15.05 -11.71 2.14
C ALA A 72 14.75 -10.26 1.77
N GLY A 73 13.47 -9.90 1.64
CA GLY A 73 13.06 -8.57 1.22
C GLY A 73 11.61 -8.47 0.75
N THR A 74 11.22 -7.25 0.39
CA THR A 74 9.92 -6.90 -0.21
C THR A 74 10.08 -6.67 -1.71
N TYR A 75 9.25 -7.36 -2.48
CA TYR A 75 9.21 -7.33 -3.94
C TYR A 75 7.76 -7.19 -4.41
N MET A 76 7.53 -7.11 -5.72
CA MET A 76 6.19 -6.99 -6.29
C MET A 76 6.00 -7.99 -7.42
N TYR A 77 4.75 -8.20 -7.80
CA TYR A 77 4.41 -8.78 -9.10
C TYR A 77 3.34 -7.95 -9.77
N HIS A 78 3.36 -7.89 -11.10
CA HIS A 78 2.35 -7.17 -11.86
C HIS A 78 2.19 -7.71 -13.27
N ALA A 79 1.09 -7.38 -13.94
CA ALA A 79 0.96 -7.65 -15.35
C ALA A 79 2.03 -6.92 -16.16
N HIS A 80 2.55 -7.57 -17.21
CA HIS A 80 3.48 -6.97 -18.16
C HIS A 80 3.02 -7.12 -19.62
N TYR A 81 1.74 -7.41 -19.81
CA TYR A 81 1.06 -7.39 -21.11
C TYR A 81 0.00 -6.29 -21.09
N HIS A 82 0.07 -5.34 -22.04
CA HIS A 82 -0.81 -4.18 -22.08
C HIS A 82 -0.96 -3.51 -20.69
N GLU A 83 0.17 -3.17 -20.08
CA GLU A 83 0.28 -2.74 -18.67
C GLU A 83 -0.67 -1.60 -18.26
N MET A 84 -0.93 -0.65 -19.16
CA MET A 84 -1.86 0.46 -18.88
C MET A 84 -3.31 0.01 -18.75
N GLU A 85 -3.67 -1.10 -19.41
CA GLU A 85 -5.01 -1.69 -19.36
C GLU A 85 -5.15 -2.68 -18.20
N GLN A 86 -4.06 -3.38 -17.87
CA GLN A 86 -4.00 -4.41 -16.82
C GLN A 86 -3.38 -3.86 -15.52
N ASP A 87 -3.47 -2.56 -15.27
CA ASP A 87 -2.86 -1.82 -14.15
C ASP A 87 -3.34 -2.27 -12.75
N SER A 88 -4.42 -3.05 -12.70
CA SER A 88 -5.02 -3.63 -11.50
C SER A 88 -4.54 -5.06 -11.21
N ILE A 89 -3.78 -5.68 -12.13
CA ILE A 89 -3.09 -6.95 -11.89
C ILE A 89 -1.74 -6.63 -11.25
N ILE A 90 -1.77 -6.51 -9.92
CA ILE A 90 -0.64 -6.09 -9.08
C ILE A 90 -0.66 -6.87 -7.76
N GLY A 91 0.49 -7.00 -7.09
CA GLY A 91 0.57 -7.50 -5.73
C GLY A 91 1.99 -7.47 -5.18
N MET A 92 2.13 -7.93 -3.93
CA MET A 92 3.40 -7.91 -3.19
C MET A 92 3.92 -9.33 -3.01
N ILE A 93 5.25 -9.46 -3.03
CA ILE A 93 5.96 -10.68 -2.64
C ILE A 93 6.84 -10.34 -1.43
N ILE A 94 6.81 -11.20 -0.42
CA ILE A 94 7.68 -11.09 0.75
C ILE A 94 8.52 -12.36 0.82
N VAL A 95 9.83 -12.18 0.78
CA VAL A 95 10.79 -13.26 1.03
C VAL A 95 11.31 -13.12 2.45
N GLN A 96 11.04 -14.11 3.29
CA GLN A 96 11.51 -14.15 4.67
C GLN A 96 12.95 -14.67 4.73
N PRO A 97 13.78 -14.17 5.67
CA PRO A 97 15.14 -14.69 5.85
C PRO A 97 15.08 -16.14 6.29
N ARG A 98 15.95 -16.98 5.72
CA ARG A 98 16.05 -18.39 6.12
C ARG A 98 16.50 -18.56 7.58
N SER A 99 17.32 -17.63 8.06
CA SER A 99 17.73 -17.56 9.46
C SER A 99 17.09 -16.37 10.13
N ALA A 100 16.29 -16.64 11.17
CA ALA A 100 15.67 -15.61 12.00
C ALA A 100 16.68 -14.69 12.72
N ALA A 101 17.96 -15.07 12.78
CA ALA A 101 19.02 -14.23 13.34
C ALA A 101 19.41 -13.03 12.44
N ARG A 102 18.98 -13.01 11.17
CA ARG A 102 19.32 -11.93 10.23
C ARG A 102 18.53 -10.64 10.45
N GLU A 103 17.38 -10.74 11.10
CA GLU A 103 16.48 -9.62 11.32
C GLU A 103 15.91 -9.68 12.75
N PRO A 104 15.57 -8.54 13.36
CA PRO A 104 14.85 -8.56 14.63
C PRO A 104 13.49 -9.25 14.46
N HIS A 105 13.06 -9.98 15.50
CA HIS A 105 11.70 -10.49 15.56
C HIS A 105 10.72 -9.32 15.65
N TYR A 106 9.84 -9.19 14.67
CA TYR A 106 8.72 -8.25 14.68
C TYR A 106 7.41 -9.00 14.96
N ASP A 107 6.51 -8.37 15.71
CA ASP A 107 5.25 -8.97 16.15
C ASP A 107 4.14 -8.87 15.10
N LEU A 108 4.24 -7.87 14.21
CA LEU A 108 3.26 -7.63 13.15
C LEU A 108 3.95 -7.25 11.83
N ASP A 109 3.49 -7.84 10.73
CA ASP A 109 3.99 -7.61 9.36
C ASP A 109 2.85 -7.06 8.49
N VAL A 110 2.94 -5.79 8.12
CA VAL A 110 1.85 -5.04 7.48
C VAL A 110 2.22 -4.71 6.03
N PRO A 111 1.75 -5.49 5.05
CA PRO A 111 1.91 -5.16 3.64
C PRO A 111 0.93 -4.06 3.22
N LEU A 112 1.46 -2.96 2.69
CA LEU A 112 0.71 -1.84 2.14
C LEU A 112 1.13 -1.58 0.69
N VAL A 113 0.29 -1.97 -0.24
CA VAL A 113 0.44 -1.64 -1.66
C VAL A 113 -0.25 -0.31 -1.92
N ILE A 114 0.51 0.66 -2.42
CA ILE A 114 0.02 1.96 -2.87
C ILE A 114 -0.34 1.81 -4.34
N SER A 115 -1.63 1.95 -4.67
CA SER A 115 -2.15 1.79 -6.02
C SER A 115 -3.14 2.88 -6.38
N SER A 116 -3.34 3.11 -7.67
CA SER A 116 -4.41 3.96 -8.20
C SER A 116 -5.65 3.12 -8.55
N PHE A 117 -6.82 3.73 -8.50
CA PHE A 117 -8.09 3.15 -8.96
C PHE A 117 -8.94 4.22 -9.61
N ARG A 118 -9.76 3.78 -10.57
CA ARG A 118 -10.76 4.64 -11.20
C ARG A 118 -11.94 4.83 -10.25
N TRP A 119 -12.45 6.06 -10.15
CA TRP A 119 -13.55 6.42 -9.27
C TRP A 119 -14.81 5.58 -9.51
N GLU A 120 -15.33 4.97 -8.45
CA GLU A 120 -16.71 4.47 -8.37
C GLU A 120 -17.45 5.35 -7.35
N SER A 121 -18.60 5.91 -7.76
CA SER A 121 -19.33 6.92 -7.00
C SER A 121 -19.87 6.41 -5.65
N GLY A 122 -19.78 7.24 -4.60
CA GLY A 122 -20.69 7.17 -3.45
C GLY A 122 -20.16 6.62 -2.12
N ARG A 123 -19.03 7.11 -1.58
CA ARG A 123 -18.55 6.71 -0.24
C ARG A 123 -18.20 7.93 0.62
N ASN A 124 -18.89 8.18 1.75
CA ASN A 124 -18.34 8.83 2.96
C ASN A 124 -19.37 9.12 4.09
N THR A 125 -19.58 8.19 5.02
CA THR A 125 -20.24 8.49 6.32
C THR A 125 -19.33 8.22 7.53
N GLU A 126 -18.47 7.20 7.47
CA GLU A 126 -17.54 6.86 8.56
C GLU A 126 -16.26 7.72 8.63
N ALA A 127 -15.90 8.41 7.53
CA ALA A 127 -14.69 9.24 7.46
C ALA A 127 -14.69 10.42 8.45
N LYS A 128 -15.87 10.94 8.79
CA LYS A 128 -16.00 12.15 9.64
C LYS A 128 -15.51 11.92 11.07
N ALA A 129 -15.82 10.78 11.67
CA ALA A 129 -15.46 10.48 13.06
C ALA A 129 -13.94 10.27 13.24
N ILE A 130 -13.27 9.67 12.26
CA ILE A 130 -11.83 9.43 12.31
C ILE A 130 -11.06 10.72 11.98
N LEU A 131 -11.58 11.55 11.07
CA LEU A 131 -11.02 12.86 10.74
C LEU A 131 -11.01 13.82 11.95
N ALA A 132 -12.09 13.82 12.75
CA ALA A 132 -12.17 14.63 13.98
C ALA A 132 -11.04 14.31 14.98
N ASN A 133 -10.57 13.06 15.01
CA ASN A 133 -9.46 12.64 15.86
C ASN A 133 -8.08 12.98 15.26
N ALA A 134 -7.94 12.98 13.94
CA ALA A 134 -6.70 13.35 13.24
C ALA A 134 -6.44 14.88 13.26
N MET A 135 -7.50 15.69 13.27
CA MET A 135 -7.42 17.16 13.22
C MET A 135 -7.06 17.83 14.56
N MET A 136 -6.97 17.09 15.67
CA MET A 136 -6.60 17.65 16.98
C MET A 136 -5.09 18.00 17.12
N MET A 137 -4.32 17.96 16.03
CA MET A 137 -2.89 18.33 15.98
C MET A 137 -2.58 19.57 15.11
N SER A 138 -3.59 20.25 14.57
CA SER A 138 -3.45 21.59 14.02
C SER A 138 -4.77 22.35 14.12
N ASP A 139 -4.74 23.55 14.68
CA ASP A 139 -5.86 24.50 14.64
C ASP A 139 -6.27 24.78 13.19
N MET A 140 -7.30 24.08 12.71
CA MET A 140 -8.09 24.42 11.55
C MET A 140 -9.56 24.19 11.91
N THR A 141 -10.15 25.11 12.66
CA THR A 141 -11.61 25.23 12.67
C THR A 141 -12.05 25.65 11.26
N PRO A 142 -12.86 24.85 10.54
CA PRO A 142 -13.37 25.28 9.24
C PRO A 142 -14.23 26.53 9.41
N ASP A 143 -13.95 27.59 8.66
CA ASP A 143 -14.79 28.79 8.62
C ASP A 143 -16.17 28.40 8.02
N PRO A 144 -17.27 28.47 8.78
CA PRO A 144 -18.61 28.15 8.29
C PRO A 144 -19.09 29.09 7.17
N LYS A 145 -18.34 30.17 6.90
CA LYS A 145 -18.61 31.17 5.87
C LYS A 145 -17.61 31.13 4.71
N ALA A 146 -16.73 30.14 4.67
CA ALA A 146 -15.84 29.96 3.53
C ALA A 146 -16.68 29.72 2.27
N ASP A 147 -16.54 30.63 1.31
CA ASP A 147 -17.06 30.52 -0.05
C ASP A 147 -16.68 29.13 -0.60
N PRO A 148 -17.58 28.35 -1.24
CA PRO A 148 -17.26 27.04 -1.81
C PRO A 148 -16.39 27.24 -3.05
N LYS A 149 -15.15 27.68 -2.81
CA LYS A 149 -14.09 27.59 -3.78
C LYS A 149 -13.85 26.11 -3.98
N PRO A 150 -13.80 25.64 -5.22
CA PRO A 150 -13.57 24.23 -5.45
C PRO A 150 -12.28 23.80 -4.77
N GLY A 151 -12.39 22.81 -3.89
CA GLY A 151 -11.26 22.22 -3.18
C GLY A 151 -10.27 21.59 -4.15
N MET A 152 -9.13 21.13 -3.65
CA MET A 152 -8.13 20.49 -4.52
C MET A 152 -8.71 19.28 -5.26
N GLY A 153 -9.59 18.51 -4.59
CA GLY A 153 -10.27 17.38 -5.24
C GLY A 153 -11.31 17.80 -6.29
N ASP A 154 -11.98 18.95 -6.16
CA ASP A 154 -12.85 19.49 -7.22
C ASP A 154 -12.03 19.94 -8.45
N ALA A 155 -10.81 20.43 -8.26
CA ALA A 155 -9.90 20.74 -9.36
C ALA A 155 -9.42 19.46 -10.07
N MET A 156 -9.14 18.39 -9.33
CA MET A 156 -8.79 17.08 -9.88
C MET A 156 -9.96 16.43 -10.63
N GLU A 157 -11.18 16.54 -10.11
CA GLU A 157 -12.40 16.08 -10.78
C GLU A 157 -12.63 16.79 -12.12
N ARG A 158 -12.43 18.12 -12.17
CA ARG A 158 -12.53 18.90 -13.43
C ARG A 158 -11.41 18.64 -14.43
N MET A 159 -10.27 18.12 -13.98
CA MET A 159 -9.13 17.75 -14.83
C MET A 159 -9.25 16.34 -15.41
N ASP A 160 -10.39 15.65 -15.23
CA ASP A 160 -10.58 14.25 -15.61
C ASP A 160 -9.47 13.33 -15.04
N MET A 161 -8.94 13.70 -13.88
CA MET A 161 -8.02 12.87 -13.11
C MET A 161 -8.86 11.83 -12.38
N VAL A 162 -9.40 10.86 -13.14
CA VAL A 162 -10.30 9.80 -12.66
C VAL A 162 -9.62 8.83 -11.69
N SER A 163 -8.32 9.00 -11.42
CA SER A 163 -7.51 8.11 -10.60
C SER A 163 -7.36 8.66 -9.19
N TYR A 164 -7.93 7.95 -8.23
CA TYR A 164 -7.63 8.13 -6.81
C TYR A 164 -6.57 7.13 -6.39
N TRP A 165 -5.72 7.52 -5.45
CA TRP A 165 -4.75 6.61 -4.84
C TRP A 165 -5.25 6.10 -3.51
N GLY A 166 -4.82 4.90 -3.14
CA GLY A 166 -5.17 4.31 -1.86
C GLY A 166 -4.25 3.18 -1.48
N LEU A 167 -4.64 2.48 -0.42
CA LEU A 167 -3.88 1.39 0.18
C LEU A 167 -4.63 0.09 0.00
N ASN A 168 -3.97 -0.94 -0.52
CA ASN A 168 -4.53 -2.27 -0.71
C ASN A 168 -5.90 -2.25 -1.43
N GLY A 169 -6.02 -1.41 -2.47
CA GLY A 169 -7.23 -1.32 -3.30
C GLY A 169 -8.39 -0.57 -2.65
N LYS A 170 -8.17 0.15 -1.54
CA LYS A 170 -9.19 0.92 -0.83
C LYS A 170 -8.74 2.37 -0.62
N THR A 171 -9.68 3.30 -0.74
CA THR A 171 -9.58 4.64 -0.14
C THR A 171 -10.00 4.58 1.31
N PHE A 172 -9.40 5.42 2.14
CA PHE A 172 -10.01 5.77 3.42
C PHE A 172 -11.43 6.34 3.20
N PRO A 173 -12.42 6.00 4.05
CA PRO A 173 -12.34 5.24 5.32
C PRO A 173 -12.41 3.73 5.17
N ALA A 174 -12.47 3.19 3.94
CA ALA A 174 -12.56 1.76 3.69
C ALA A 174 -11.21 1.02 3.83
N THR A 175 -10.12 1.72 4.12
CA THR A 175 -8.82 1.12 4.44
C THR A 175 -8.87 0.46 5.83
N ALA A 176 -8.29 -0.73 5.93
CA ALA A 176 -8.24 -1.44 7.21
C ALA A 176 -7.27 -0.75 8.18
N PRO A 177 -7.64 -0.55 9.46
CA PRO A 177 -6.74 -0.04 10.47
C PRO A 177 -5.63 -1.05 10.79
N ILE A 178 -4.46 -0.55 11.16
CA ILE A 178 -3.35 -1.34 11.70
C ILE A 178 -3.55 -1.44 13.22
N ASN A 179 -4.16 -2.54 13.66
CA ASN A 179 -4.40 -2.77 15.08
C ASN A 179 -3.11 -3.26 15.76
N VAL A 180 -2.73 -2.61 16.86
CA VAL A 180 -1.48 -2.88 17.59
C VAL A 180 -1.72 -2.97 19.10
N LYS A 181 -0.82 -3.67 19.78
CA LYS A 181 -0.70 -3.70 21.24
C LYS A 181 0.53 -2.91 21.68
N LEU A 182 0.45 -2.33 22.88
CA LEU A 182 1.57 -1.61 23.49
C LEU A 182 2.80 -2.53 23.58
N GLY A 183 3.93 -2.04 23.06
CA GLY A 183 5.23 -2.73 23.07
C GLY A 183 5.55 -3.53 21.81
N GLN A 184 4.60 -3.73 20.88
CA GLN A 184 4.86 -4.50 19.66
C GLN A 184 5.87 -3.80 18.74
N LEU A 185 6.82 -4.58 18.19
CA LEU A 185 7.59 -4.15 17.04
C LEU A 185 6.77 -4.45 15.77
N VAL A 186 6.42 -3.39 15.04
CA VAL A 186 5.59 -3.47 13.84
C VAL A 186 6.44 -3.14 12.63
N ARG A 187 6.43 -4.04 11.64
CA ARG A 187 7.00 -3.82 10.32
C ARG A 187 5.92 -3.41 9.34
N ILE A 188 6.11 -2.29 8.67
CA ILE A 188 5.27 -1.87 7.53
C ILE A 188 6.12 -2.01 6.27
N ARG A 189 5.55 -2.65 5.25
CA ARG A 189 6.17 -2.84 3.93
C ARG A 189 5.35 -2.06 2.92
N PHE A 190 5.95 -1.04 2.32
CA PHE A 190 5.34 -0.28 1.24
C PHE A 190 5.77 -0.86 -0.11
N ALA A 191 4.81 -0.96 -1.03
CA ALA A 191 5.04 -1.21 -2.44
C ALA A 191 4.31 -0.15 -3.26
N ASN A 192 5.04 0.70 -3.98
CA ASN A 192 4.41 1.73 -4.80
C ASN A 192 4.34 1.28 -6.27
N VAL A 193 3.14 0.91 -6.70
CA VAL A 193 2.87 0.51 -8.09
C VAL A 193 2.26 1.66 -8.91
N THR A 194 2.26 2.88 -8.37
CA THR A 194 1.80 4.08 -9.06
C THR A 194 2.94 4.74 -9.82
N ASN A 195 2.61 5.73 -10.65
CA ASN A 195 3.58 6.52 -11.41
C ASN A 195 4.09 7.78 -10.69
N MET A 196 3.78 7.95 -9.40
CA MET A 196 4.22 9.11 -8.62
C MET A 196 4.78 8.73 -7.25
N THR A 197 5.61 9.61 -6.68
CA THR A 197 6.16 9.45 -5.34
C THR A 197 5.10 9.73 -4.27
N HIS A 198 5.06 8.88 -3.24
CA HIS A 198 4.18 9.06 -2.07
C HIS A 198 4.99 9.20 -0.78
N PRO A 199 5.11 10.40 -0.20
CA PRO A 199 5.73 10.60 1.11
C PRO A 199 4.81 10.07 2.22
N MET A 200 5.08 8.89 2.76
CA MET A 200 4.28 8.25 3.80
C MET A 200 4.68 8.74 5.18
N HIS A 201 3.75 9.40 5.88
CA HIS A 201 3.93 9.97 7.21
C HIS A 201 3.15 9.20 8.28
N LEU A 202 3.83 8.81 9.36
CA LEU A 202 3.22 8.17 10.52
C LEU A 202 3.18 9.13 11.71
N HIS A 203 1.98 9.39 12.21
CA HIS A 203 1.80 10.20 13.41
C HIS A 203 2.17 9.43 14.68
N GLY A 204 2.51 10.16 15.74
CA GLY A 204 2.71 9.64 17.10
C GLY A 204 3.93 8.74 17.30
N HIS A 205 4.67 8.41 16.23
CA HIS A 205 5.81 7.50 16.28
C HIS A 205 6.95 8.01 15.42
N TRP A 206 8.18 7.71 15.86
CA TRP A 206 9.31 7.61 14.96
C TRP A 206 9.41 6.17 14.48
N PHE A 207 9.65 5.99 13.20
CA PHE A 207 9.99 4.69 12.63
C PHE A 207 11.43 4.69 12.14
N ARG A 208 11.99 3.49 11.95
CA ARG A 208 13.29 3.29 11.32
C ARG A 208 13.06 2.83 9.89
N TRP A 209 13.63 3.53 8.92
CA TRP A 209 13.75 3.01 7.56
C TRP A 209 14.84 1.95 7.53
N ILE A 210 14.48 0.70 7.24
CA ILE A 210 15.35 -0.48 7.43
C ILE A 210 15.74 -1.18 6.14
N ALA A 211 14.93 -1.09 5.09
CA ALA A 211 15.21 -1.72 3.81
C ALA A 211 14.60 -0.93 2.65
N GLN A 212 15.18 -1.08 1.47
CA GLN A 212 14.66 -0.58 0.20
C GLN A 212 14.90 -1.62 -0.89
N ASP A 213 13.90 -1.85 -1.76
CA ASP A 213 13.99 -2.71 -2.94
C ASP A 213 14.53 -4.12 -2.63
N GLY A 214 14.08 -4.69 -1.52
CA GLY A 214 14.50 -6.02 -1.06
C GLY A 214 15.91 -6.09 -0.46
N ALA A 215 16.57 -4.96 -0.20
CA ALA A 215 17.88 -4.90 0.45
C ALA A 215 17.83 -4.12 1.76
N ALA A 216 18.37 -4.72 2.83
CA ALA A 216 18.53 -4.05 4.11
C ALA A 216 19.52 -2.87 3.99
N LEU A 217 19.22 -1.76 4.65
CA LEU A 217 20.12 -0.62 4.71
C LEU A 217 21.28 -0.91 5.66
N ALA A 218 22.48 -0.48 5.27
CA ALA A 218 23.65 -0.55 6.14
C ALA A 218 23.48 0.28 7.43
N GLN A 219 22.74 1.39 7.35
CA GLN A 219 22.47 2.27 8.48
C GLN A 219 20.99 2.71 8.47
N PRO A 220 20.12 2.02 9.24
CA PRO A 220 18.73 2.40 9.34
C PRO A 220 18.56 3.79 9.99
N GLN A 221 17.73 4.63 9.39
CA GLN A 221 17.53 6.02 9.81
C GLN A 221 16.20 6.19 10.54
N ALA A 222 16.20 6.93 11.66
CA ALA A 222 14.97 7.28 12.37
C ALA A 222 14.31 8.50 11.72
N MET A 223 13.04 8.36 11.33
CA MET A 223 12.26 9.42 10.70
C MET A 223 10.77 9.20 10.96
N ASN A 224 9.94 10.15 10.52
CA ASN A 224 8.48 10.06 10.63
C ASN A 224 7.78 10.20 9.27
N THR A 225 8.52 10.52 8.20
CA THR A 225 8.02 10.59 6.83
C THR A 225 9.07 10.00 5.88
N ILE A 226 8.65 9.13 4.97
CA ILE A 226 9.54 8.52 3.97
C ILE A 226 8.90 8.55 2.59
N ALA A 227 9.66 8.98 1.57
CA ALA A 227 9.24 8.93 0.19
C ALA A 227 9.27 7.50 -0.33
N VAL A 228 8.15 7.03 -0.90
CA VAL A 228 8.08 5.77 -1.64
C VAL A 228 7.92 6.12 -3.12
N ASP A 229 9.01 6.01 -3.88
CA ASP A 229 9.04 6.35 -5.31
C ASP A 229 8.36 5.29 -6.19
N PRO A 230 7.96 5.62 -7.43
CA PRO A 230 7.38 4.67 -8.38
C PRO A 230 8.23 3.41 -8.56
N GLY A 231 7.60 2.24 -8.48
CA GLY A 231 8.27 0.95 -8.63
C GLY A 231 9.19 0.58 -7.47
N ARG A 232 9.22 1.34 -6.38
CA ARG A 232 10.07 1.05 -5.21
C ARG A 232 9.31 0.32 -4.11
N THR A 233 10.06 -0.43 -3.32
CA THR A 233 9.61 -0.97 -2.04
C THR A 233 10.40 -0.37 -0.89
N ILE A 234 9.74 -0.09 0.22
CA ILE A 234 10.35 0.47 1.43
C ILE A 234 9.83 -0.30 2.64
N ASP A 235 10.74 -0.79 3.49
CA ASP A 235 10.36 -1.38 4.76
C ASP A 235 10.73 -0.44 5.90
N ILE A 236 9.79 -0.24 6.83
CA ILE A 236 9.99 0.52 8.06
C ILE A 236 9.61 -0.31 9.28
N ASP A 237 10.31 -0.08 10.39
CA ASP A 237 10.00 -0.67 11.68
C ASP A 237 9.66 0.44 12.68
N PHE A 238 8.58 0.28 13.47
CA PHE A 238 8.31 1.14 14.62
C PHE A 238 7.89 0.31 15.84
N ILE A 239 8.17 0.84 17.03
CA ILE A 239 7.70 0.25 18.28
C ILE A 239 6.39 0.95 18.64
N ALA A 240 5.32 0.18 18.82
CA ALA A 240 4.05 0.67 19.29
C ALA A 240 4.13 1.06 20.78
N ASN A 241 4.71 2.23 21.10
CA ASN A 241 4.98 2.71 22.46
C ASN A 241 4.18 3.95 22.88
N ASN A 242 3.22 4.40 22.07
CA ASN A 242 2.44 5.62 22.29
C ASN A 242 0.94 5.34 22.06
N PRO A 243 0.20 4.87 23.09
CA PRO A 243 -1.21 4.49 22.94
C PRO A 243 -2.10 5.60 22.38
N GLY A 244 -2.87 5.29 21.34
CA GLY A 244 -3.76 6.24 20.68
C GLY A 244 -4.38 5.70 19.39
N VAL A 245 -4.92 6.61 18.58
CA VAL A 245 -5.29 6.34 17.18
C VAL A 245 -4.52 7.32 16.31
N TRP A 246 -3.53 6.82 15.58
CA TRP A 246 -2.55 7.63 14.88
C TRP A 246 -2.67 7.46 13.37
N PRO A 247 -2.90 8.54 12.61
CA PRO A 247 -2.92 8.47 11.16
C PRO A 247 -1.58 8.00 10.57
N LEU A 248 -1.68 7.16 9.53
CA LEU A 248 -0.61 6.87 8.58
C LEU A 248 -1.12 7.28 7.20
N HIS A 249 -0.51 8.29 6.59
CA HIS A 249 -1.03 8.84 5.34
C HIS A 249 0.05 9.37 4.40
N CYS A 250 -0.31 9.54 3.13
CA CYS A 250 0.52 10.28 2.19
C CYS A 250 0.52 11.77 2.55
N HIS A 251 1.69 12.40 2.52
CA HIS A 251 1.92 13.79 2.88
C HIS A 251 1.85 14.73 1.65
N VAL A 252 1.38 14.22 0.51
CA VAL A 252 0.82 15.07 -0.55
C VAL A 252 -0.67 15.20 -0.25
N VAL A 253 -1.10 16.41 0.16
CA VAL A 253 -2.45 16.66 0.68
C VAL A 253 -3.53 16.12 -0.26
N ALA A 254 -3.38 16.37 -1.56
CA ALA A 254 -4.30 15.92 -2.61
C ALA A 254 -4.50 14.38 -2.66
N HIS A 255 -3.57 13.59 -2.10
CA HIS A 255 -3.68 12.13 -2.03
C HIS A 255 -4.33 11.64 -0.74
N SER A 256 -4.63 12.55 0.19
CA SER A 256 -5.13 12.27 1.54
C SER A 256 -6.51 12.90 1.81
N VAL A 257 -7.12 13.53 0.81
CA VAL A 257 -8.43 14.17 0.92
C VAL A 257 -9.35 13.86 -0.26
N ASP A 258 -10.67 13.97 -0.06
CA ASP A 258 -11.67 13.93 -1.12
C ASP A 258 -11.95 15.33 -1.71
N ASN A 259 -12.92 15.43 -2.61
CA ASN A 259 -13.31 16.70 -3.23
C ASN A 259 -13.95 17.72 -2.28
N ARG A 260 -14.18 17.35 -1.02
CA ARG A 260 -14.70 18.21 0.05
C ARG A 260 -13.64 18.50 1.12
N ASP A 261 -12.38 18.22 0.81
CA ASP A 261 -11.24 18.34 1.72
C ASP A 261 -11.40 17.51 3.01
N LEU A 262 -12.20 16.43 2.97
CA LEU A 262 -12.31 15.46 4.06
C LEU A 262 -11.27 14.35 3.86
N MET A 263 -10.73 13.80 4.95
CA MET A 263 -9.71 12.74 4.87
C MET A 263 -10.22 11.53 4.08
N ALA A 264 -9.46 11.15 3.04
CA ALA A 264 -9.76 10.07 2.10
C ALA A 264 -8.45 9.59 1.43
N GLY A 265 -8.53 8.69 0.44
CA GLY A 265 -7.35 8.30 -0.35
C GLY A 265 -6.34 7.43 0.41
N ILE A 266 -5.05 7.75 0.31
CA ILE A 266 -3.93 7.04 0.93
C ILE A 266 -3.83 7.40 2.41
N VAL A 267 -4.77 6.87 3.19
CA VAL A 267 -4.82 7.03 4.64
C VAL A 267 -5.20 5.70 5.27
N THR A 268 -4.57 5.37 6.39
CA THR A 268 -5.07 4.40 7.37
C THR A 268 -4.73 4.92 8.77
N VAL A 269 -5.03 4.14 9.80
CA VAL A 269 -4.71 4.47 11.19
C VAL A 269 -4.02 3.32 11.89
N VAL A 270 -3.00 3.62 12.68
CA VAL A 270 -2.48 2.73 13.72
C VAL A 270 -3.39 2.89 14.94
N ARG A 271 -4.09 1.82 15.32
CA ARG A 271 -5.07 1.80 16.41
C ARG A 271 -4.58 0.88 17.51
N TYR A 272 -4.43 1.41 18.72
CA TYR A 272 -4.12 0.59 19.88
C TYR A 272 -5.39 -0.12 20.36
N GLU A 273 -5.33 -1.46 20.52
CA GLU A 273 -6.50 -2.28 20.86
C GLU A 273 -7.15 -1.87 22.19
N ASP A 274 -6.33 -1.55 23.19
CA ASP A 274 -6.79 -1.17 24.54
C ASP A 274 -7.05 0.35 24.67
N TYR A 275 -6.90 1.12 23.58
CA TYR A 275 -7.15 2.55 23.60
C TYR A 275 -8.62 2.86 23.32
N SER A 276 -9.26 3.44 24.33
CA SER A 276 -10.61 3.97 24.25
C SER A 276 -10.57 5.47 24.00
N LEU A 277 -11.27 5.94 22.97
CA LEU A 277 -11.47 7.38 22.77
C LEU A 277 -12.08 7.99 24.04
N PRO A 278 -11.60 9.18 24.49
CA PRO A 278 -12.22 9.92 25.57
C PRO A 278 -13.71 10.13 25.29
N THR A 279 -14.56 10.05 26.32
CA THR A 279 -16.03 10.14 26.19
C THR A 279 -16.48 11.39 25.42
N ALA A 280 -15.76 12.51 25.56
CA ALA A 280 -16.05 13.77 24.87
C ALA A 280 -15.93 13.70 23.33
N MET A 281 -15.14 12.76 22.80
CA MET A 281 -14.93 12.59 21.35
C MET A 281 -15.78 11.47 20.73
N ARG A 282 -16.58 10.74 21.52
CA ARG A 282 -17.45 9.66 21.00
C ARG A 282 -18.76 10.16 20.40
N ASN A 283 -19.12 11.42 20.67
CA ASN A 283 -20.42 12.02 20.35
C ASN A 283 -20.33 13.20 19.35
N MET A 284 -19.19 13.40 18.70
CA MET A 284 -18.99 14.40 17.63
C MET A 284 -19.06 13.73 16.27
#